data_AF-A0A443R179-F1
#
_entry.id   AF-A0A443R179-F1
#
_cell.length_a   1.000
_cell.length_b   1.000
_cell.length_c   1.000
_cell.angle_alpha   90.00
_cell.angle_beta   90.00
_cell.angle_gamma   90.00
#
_symmetry.space_group_name_H-M   'P 1'
#
loop_
_entity.id
_entity.type
_entity.pdbx_description
1 polymer ?
#
loop_
_entity_poly.entity_id
_entity_poly.type
_entity_poly.pdbx_seq_one_letter_code
_entity_poly.pdbx_strand_id
1 'polypeptide(L)'
;MIPSTPTRRSPNPIIKIRNVMTGQTSGDYAHNNPLEPMMCTQTICSGSLMHSFAVPKQENRPPQEILRQAKNFLDQYFSSIKRLNSPAHQQRWDEVVQEVQQKNTYTLKETELIYGAKLAWRNAPRCIGRIQWSKLQVFDARNVTTAKEMFDALCNHIKYATNKGNL
;
A
#
# COMPACT_ATOMS: atom_id res chain seq x y z
N MET A 1 -34.48 8.71 18.66
CA MET A 1 -33.23 9.20 18.02
C MET A 1 -32.82 8.16 16.99
N ILE A 2 -33.09 8.43 15.73
CA ILE A 2 -32.80 7.51 14.61
C ILE A 2 -31.31 7.66 14.28
N PRO A 3 -30.51 6.58 14.20
CA PRO A 3 -29.12 6.69 13.80
C PRO A 3 -29.07 7.10 12.32
N SER A 4 -28.42 8.23 12.05
CA SER A 4 -28.14 8.71 10.70
C SER A 4 -27.29 7.67 9.96
N THR A 5 -27.84 7.17 8.87
CA THR A 5 -27.16 6.34 7.87
C THR A 5 -25.88 7.04 7.38
N PRO A 6 -24.78 6.29 7.14
CA PRO A 6 -23.57 6.88 6.59
C PRO A 6 -23.88 7.36 5.16
N THR A 7 -23.80 8.67 4.95
CA THR A 7 -23.95 9.29 3.64
C THR A 7 -22.89 8.74 2.69
N ARG A 8 -23.35 7.97 1.69
CA ARG A 8 -22.56 7.47 0.57
C ARG A 8 -21.92 8.67 -0.11
N ARG A 9 -20.63 8.91 0.11
CA ARG A 9 -19.87 9.96 -0.60
C ARG A 9 -20.04 9.73 -2.10
N SER A 10 -20.61 10.70 -2.80
CA SER A 10 -20.66 10.71 -4.27
C SER A 10 -19.23 10.56 -4.80
N PRO A 11 -18.99 9.70 -5.81
CA PRO A 11 -17.66 9.58 -6.39
C PRO A 11 -17.24 10.93 -6.95
N ASN A 12 -16.02 11.39 -6.62
CA ASN A 12 -15.52 12.66 -7.16
C ASN A 12 -15.50 12.59 -8.69
N PRO A 13 -15.74 13.72 -9.37
CA PRO A 13 -15.74 13.76 -10.83
C PRO A 13 -14.40 13.28 -11.39
N ILE A 14 -14.47 12.60 -12.54
CA ILE A 14 -13.29 12.09 -13.24
C ILE A 14 -12.36 13.25 -13.58
N ILE A 15 -11.09 13.17 -13.17
CA ILE A 15 -10.08 14.17 -13.50
C ILE A 15 -9.54 13.86 -14.90
N LYS A 16 -9.69 14.79 -15.84
CA LYS A 16 -9.16 14.65 -17.20
C LYS A 16 -7.70 15.13 -17.22
N ILE A 17 -6.83 14.28 -17.75
CA ILE A 17 -5.40 14.56 -17.97
C ILE A 17 -5.15 14.65 -19.47
N ARG A 18 -4.34 15.63 -19.90
CA ARG A 18 -3.99 15.84 -21.30
C ARG A 18 -2.49 15.78 -21.49
N ASN A 19 -2.03 15.01 -22.46
CA ASN A 19 -0.68 15.14 -23.01
C ASN A 19 -0.68 16.35 -23.96
N VAL A 20 0.08 17.40 -23.62
CA VAL A 20 0.12 18.65 -24.40
C VAL A 20 0.78 18.45 -25.76
N MET A 21 1.74 17.53 -25.86
CA MET A 21 2.48 17.25 -27.09
C MET A 21 1.66 16.44 -28.11
N THR A 22 0.97 15.38 -27.66
CA THR A 22 0.19 14.51 -28.56
C THR A 22 -1.28 14.87 -28.67
N GLY A 23 -1.78 15.75 -27.78
CA GLY A 23 -3.19 16.08 -27.65
C GLY A 23 -4.07 14.99 -27.02
N GLN A 24 -3.51 13.79 -26.77
CA GLN A 24 -4.23 12.65 -26.19
C GLN A 24 -4.75 12.99 -24.79
N THR A 25 -5.98 12.57 -24.50
CA THR A 25 -6.61 12.74 -23.19
C THR A 25 -6.87 11.39 -22.52
N SER A 26 -6.87 11.37 -21.20
CA SER A 26 -7.17 10.20 -20.38
C SER A 26 -7.88 10.63 -19.09
N GLY A 27 -8.72 9.76 -18.52
CA GLY A 27 -9.42 10.01 -17.26
C GLY A 27 -8.76 9.27 -16.09
N ASP A 28 -8.50 9.97 -14.98
CA ASP A 28 -8.06 9.37 -13.74
C ASP A 28 -9.26 9.04 -12.85
N TYR A 29 -9.42 7.74 -12.55
CA TYR A 29 -10.41 7.21 -11.62
C TYR A 29 -9.80 6.80 -10.27
N ALA A 30 -8.48 6.59 -10.23
CA ALA A 30 -7.76 6.02 -9.10
C ALA A 30 -7.61 7.01 -7.93
N HIS A 31 -7.63 8.31 -8.21
CA HIS A 31 -7.56 9.37 -7.18
C HIS A 31 -8.69 9.29 -6.13
N ASN A 32 -9.78 8.57 -6.42
CA ASN A 32 -10.90 8.36 -5.49
C ASN A 32 -10.58 7.46 -4.30
N ASN A 33 -9.43 6.77 -4.30
CA ASN A 33 -8.98 5.93 -3.21
C ASN A 33 -7.64 6.43 -2.64
N PRO A 34 -7.61 7.65 -2.04
CA PRO A 34 -6.37 8.17 -1.48
C PRO A 34 -5.99 7.40 -0.22
N LEU A 35 -4.73 6.94 -0.16
CA LEU A 35 -4.18 6.25 1.00
C LEU A 35 -3.98 7.21 2.19
N GLU A 36 -3.60 8.45 1.90
CA GLU A 36 -3.27 9.47 2.89
C GLU A 36 -3.71 10.87 2.43
N PRO A 37 -3.98 11.79 3.36
CA PRO A 37 -4.33 13.16 3.03
C PRO A 37 -3.18 13.88 2.32
N MET A 38 -3.53 14.65 1.27
CA MET A 38 -2.58 15.55 0.61
C MET A 38 -2.37 16.81 1.45
N MET A 39 -1.17 17.40 1.34
CA MET A 39 -0.82 18.65 2.04
C MET A 39 -1.31 19.92 1.33
N CYS A 40 -1.78 19.79 0.09
CA CYS A 40 -2.39 20.91 -0.62
C CYS A 40 -3.77 21.18 -0.05
N THR A 41 -4.12 22.46 0.07
CA THR A 41 -5.48 22.90 0.37
C THR A 41 -6.14 23.40 -0.92
N GLN A 42 -7.40 23.83 -0.83
CA GLN A 42 -8.09 24.45 -1.96
C GLN A 42 -7.43 25.76 -2.42
N THR A 43 -6.66 26.42 -1.55
CA THR A 43 -6.06 27.74 -1.80
C THR A 43 -4.54 27.70 -1.92
N ILE A 44 -3.88 26.64 -1.43
CA ILE A 44 -2.41 26.54 -1.38
C ILE A 44 -1.96 25.21 -1.98
N CYS A 45 -1.12 25.29 -3.01
CA CYS A 45 -0.43 24.15 -3.58
C CYS A 45 0.97 23.99 -2.95
N SER A 46 1.20 22.84 -2.32
CA SER A 46 2.47 22.48 -1.68
C SER A 46 3.26 21.43 -2.47
N GLY A 47 2.95 21.27 -3.76
CA GLY A 47 3.46 20.16 -4.58
C GLY A 47 4.98 20.17 -4.80
N SER A 48 5.63 21.33 -4.69
CA SER A 48 7.09 21.47 -4.83
C SER A 48 7.87 21.23 -3.54
N LEU A 49 7.19 21.02 -2.40
CA LEU A 49 7.87 20.71 -1.15
C LEU A 49 8.50 19.31 -1.22
N MET A 50 9.82 19.26 -1.01
CA MET A 50 10.61 18.03 -1.09
C MET A 50 10.19 17.03 -0.02
N HIS A 51 10.01 17.48 1.21
CA HIS A 51 9.55 16.67 2.31
C HIS A 51 8.14 17.10 2.66
N SER A 52 7.21 16.16 2.55
CA SER A 52 5.96 16.27 3.26
C SER A 52 6.29 16.31 4.75
N PHE A 53 5.76 17.27 5.52
CA PHE A 53 5.73 17.15 6.98
C PHE A 53 4.80 15.99 7.30
N ALA A 54 5.28 14.77 7.12
CA ALA A 54 4.53 13.56 7.38
C ALA A 54 4.10 13.62 8.85
N VAL A 55 2.80 13.41 9.07
CA VAL A 55 2.23 13.20 10.39
C VAL A 55 3.16 12.24 11.13
N PRO A 56 3.53 12.51 12.40
CA PRO A 56 4.35 11.60 13.19
C PRO A 56 3.80 10.19 13.05
N LYS A 57 4.66 9.22 12.69
CA LYS A 57 4.25 7.81 12.66
C LYS A 57 3.73 7.47 14.05
N GLN A 58 2.42 7.39 14.21
CA GLN A 58 1.82 6.91 15.44
C GLN A 58 2.18 5.43 15.53
N GLU A 59 3.12 5.10 16.42
CA GLU A 59 3.65 3.74 16.57
C GLU A 59 2.54 2.75 16.97
N ASN A 60 1.54 3.23 17.72
CA ASN A 60 0.41 2.45 18.17
C ASN A 60 -0.89 2.97 17.52
N ARG A 61 -1.29 2.35 16.41
CA ARG A 61 -2.59 2.61 15.77
C ARG A 61 -3.70 1.93 16.59
N PRO A 62 -4.87 2.56 16.74
CA PRO A 62 -5.99 1.91 17.41
C PRO A 62 -6.45 0.69 16.58
N PRO A 63 -6.92 -0.40 17.21
CA PRO A 63 -7.31 -1.63 16.52
C PRO A 63 -8.37 -1.40 15.44
N GLN A 64 -9.29 -0.46 15.63
CA GLN A 64 -10.28 -0.08 14.63
C GLN A 64 -9.65 0.43 13.32
N GLU A 65 -8.59 1.23 13.42
CA GLU A 65 -7.88 1.74 12.25
C GLU A 65 -7.04 0.64 11.59
N ILE A 66 -6.42 -0.25 12.39
CA ILE A 66 -5.72 -1.43 11.88
C ILE A 66 -6.68 -2.31 11.06
N LEU A 67 -7.86 -2.62 11.60
CA LEU A 67 -8.88 -3.42 10.92
C LEU A 67 -9.36 -2.75 9.63
N ARG A 68 -9.60 -1.44 9.66
CA ARG A 68 -10.02 -0.68 8.46
C ARG A 68 -8.97 -0.77 7.35
N GLN A 69 -7.70 -0.55 7.67
CA GLN A 69 -6.60 -0.63 6.71
C GLN A 69 -6.35 -2.07 6.24
N ALA A 70 -6.39 -3.04 7.15
CA ALA A 70 -6.23 -4.46 6.85
C ALA A 70 -7.31 -4.96 5.90
N LYS A 71 -8.59 -4.57 6.13
CA LYS A 71 -9.70 -4.91 5.23
C LYS A 71 -9.45 -4.38 3.82
N ASN A 72 -9.09 -3.10 3.71
CA ASN A 72 -8.82 -2.47 2.43
C ASN A 72 -7.66 -3.15 1.68
N PHE A 73 -6.60 -3.49 2.39
CA PHE A 73 -5.46 -4.21 1.83
C PHE A 73 -5.84 -5.63 1.37
N LEU A 74 -6.58 -6.39 2.19
CA LEU A 74 -7.03 -7.74 1.83
C LEU A 74 -7.99 -7.72 0.64
N ASP A 75 -8.91 -6.75 0.57
CA ASP A 75 -9.78 -6.58 -0.60
C ASP A 75 -8.97 -6.35 -1.88
N GLN A 76 -7.92 -5.51 -1.82
CA GLN A 76 -7.01 -5.29 -2.95
C GLN A 76 -6.25 -6.57 -3.32
N TYR A 77 -5.70 -7.28 -2.34
CA TYR A 77 -4.98 -8.54 -2.54
C TYR A 77 -5.88 -9.60 -3.19
N PHE A 78 -7.04 -9.89 -2.60
CA PHE A 78 -7.97 -10.90 -3.10
C PHE A 78 -8.60 -10.51 -4.44
N SER A 79 -8.81 -9.22 -4.70
CA SER A 79 -9.19 -8.72 -6.03
C SER A 79 -8.11 -9.01 -7.07
N SER A 80 -6.82 -8.78 -6.73
CA SER A 80 -5.70 -8.99 -7.66
C SER A 80 -5.54 -10.44 -8.12
N ILE A 81 -5.86 -11.41 -7.25
CA ILE A 81 -5.83 -12.85 -7.55
C ILE A 81 -7.20 -13.38 -8.01
N LYS A 82 -8.17 -12.50 -8.30
CA LYS A 82 -9.53 -12.85 -8.75
C LYS A 82 -10.28 -13.77 -7.79
N ARG A 83 -10.09 -13.60 -6.48
CA ARG A 83 -10.73 -14.38 -5.39
C ARG A 83 -11.43 -13.50 -4.36
N LEU A 84 -11.79 -12.27 -4.74
CA LEU A 84 -12.61 -11.40 -3.90
C LEU A 84 -13.93 -12.10 -3.55
N ASN A 85 -14.36 -11.98 -2.29
CA ASN A 85 -15.56 -12.62 -1.73
C ASN A 85 -15.57 -14.17 -1.74
N SER A 86 -14.43 -14.81 -1.99
CA SER A 86 -14.31 -16.28 -1.85
C SER A 86 -14.35 -16.72 -0.37
N PRO A 87 -14.62 -18.01 -0.08
CA PRO A 87 -14.51 -18.53 1.28
C PRO A 87 -13.13 -18.31 1.91
N ALA A 88 -12.06 -18.43 1.11
CA ALA A 88 -10.70 -18.15 1.56
C ALA A 88 -10.49 -16.67 1.94
N HIS A 89 -11.16 -15.74 1.27
CA HIS A 89 -11.13 -14.31 1.62
C HIS A 89 -11.83 -14.05 2.96
N GLN A 90 -13.02 -14.62 3.15
CA GLN A 90 -13.78 -14.47 4.39
C GLN A 90 -13.02 -15.08 5.58
N GLN A 91 -12.53 -16.31 5.41
CA GLN A 91 -11.70 -16.98 6.43
C GLN A 91 -10.46 -16.16 6.79
N ARG A 92 -9.75 -15.62 5.80
CA ARG A 92 -8.57 -14.78 6.06
C ARG A 92 -8.94 -13.48 6.78
N TRP A 93 -10.10 -12.90 6.47
CA TRP A 93 -10.58 -11.72 7.17
C TRP A 93 -10.86 -12.04 8.64
N ASP A 94 -11.54 -13.15 8.93
CA ASP A 94 -11.83 -13.57 10.31
C ASP A 94 -10.55 -13.86 11.10
N GLU A 95 -9.56 -14.53 10.50
CA GLU A 95 -8.21 -14.73 11.08
C GLU A 95 -7.59 -13.39 11.51
N VAL A 96 -7.59 -12.39 10.61
CA VAL A 96 -6.99 -11.08 10.89
C VAL A 96 -7.77 -10.32 11.98
N VAL A 97 -9.10 -10.42 11.97
CA VAL A 97 -9.93 -9.81 13.03
C VAL A 97 -9.58 -10.40 14.40
N GLN A 98 -9.47 -11.73 14.49
CA GLN A 98 -9.09 -12.42 15.73
C GLN A 98 -7.68 -12.06 16.18
N GLU A 99 -6.69 -12.05 15.27
CA GLU A 99 -5.32 -11.66 15.58
C GLU A 99 -5.25 -10.24 16.14
N VAL A 100 -5.92 -9.28 15.51
CA VAL A 100 -5.92 -7.88 15.96
C VAL A 100 -6.62 -7.73 17.32
N GLN A 101 -7.72 -8.45 17.56
CA GLN A 101 -8.39 -8.42 18.87
C GLN A 101 -7.51 -8.98 19.99
N GLN A 102 -6.71 -10.01 19.72
CA GLN A 102 -5.88 -10.67 20.73
C GLN A 102 -4.54 -9.96 20.96
N LYS A 103 -3.89 -9.52 19.88
CA LYS A 103 -2.49 -9.06 19.89
C LYS A 103 -2.34 -7.58 19.57
N ASN A 104 -3.45 -6.89 19.27
CA ASN A 104 -3.47 -5.51 18.79
C ASN A 104 -2.67 -5.28 17.47
N THR A 105 -2.41 -6.36 16.73
CA THR A 105 -1.70 -6.38 15.44
C THR A 105 -2.00 -7.71 14.72
N TYR A 106 -1.57 -7.86 13.47
CA TYR A 106 -1.67 -9.10 12.71
C TYR A 106 -0.42 -9.32 11.86
N THR A 107 -0.18 -10.57 11.47
CA THR A 107 0.95 -10.91 10.60
C THR A 107 0.50 -11.23 9.19
N LEU A 108 1.18 -10.65 8.20
CA LEU A 108 0.94 -10.95 6.78
C LEU A 108 1.42 -12.37 6.42
N LYS A 109 0.67 -13.05 5.55
CA LYS A 109 1.17 -14.23 4.84
C LYS A 109 2.26 -13.80 3.84
N GLU A 110 3.16 -14.71 3.48
CA GLU A 110 4.25 -14.38 2.55
C GLU A 110 3.75 -13.83 1.21
N THR A 111 2.69 -14.42 0.67
CA THR A 111 2.07 -13.96 -0.58
C THR A 111 1.48 -12.55 -0.47
N GLU A 112 0.92 -12.22 0.69
CA GLU A 112 0.42 -10.88 1.01
C GLU A 112 1.57 -9.87 1.12
N LEU A 113 2.67 -10.26 1.79
CA LEU A 113 3.88 -9.44 1.90
C LEU A 113 4.49 -9.12 0.53
N ILE A 114 4.63 -10.13 -0.34
CA ILE A 114 5.14 -9.96 -1.71
C ILE A 114 4.24 -9.02 -2.51
N TYR A 115 2.93 -9.20 -2.41
CA TYR A 115 1.95 -8.33 -3.07
C TYR A 115 2.07 -6.89 -2.57
N GLY A 116 2.12 -6.69 -1.24
CA GLY A 116 2.25 -5.38 -0.62
C GLY A 116 3.52 -4.64 -1.03
N ALA A 117 4.67 -5.33 -1.05
CA ALA A 117 5.95 -4.74 -1.48
C ALA A 117 5.90 -4.25 -2.94
N LYS A 118 5.38 -5.09 -3.86
CA LYS A 118 5.22 -4.72 -5.28
C LYS A 118 4.24 -3.57 -5.47
N LEU A 119 3.11 -3.61 -4.76
CA LEU A 119 2.09 -2.57 -4.83
C LEU A 119 2.62 -1.23 -4.30
N ALA A 120 3.40 -1.24 -3.21
CA ALA A 120 4.02 -0.05 -2.66
C ALA A 120 4.93 0.64 -3.69
N TRP A 121 5.76 -0.14 -4.40
CA TRP A 121 6.60 0.43 -5.47
C TRP A 121 5.76 0.96 -6.65
N ARG A 122 4.75 0.21 -7.11
CA ARG A 122 3.81 0.68 -8.15
C ARG A 122 3.16 2.01 -7.78
N ASN A 123 2.83 2.18 -6.50
CA ASN A 123 2.15 3.36 -5.98
C ASN A 123 3.10 4.48 -5.55
N ALA A 124 4.42 4.35 -5.73
CA ALA A 124 5.39 5.40 -5.41
C ALA A 124 5.39 6.50 -6.49
N PRO A 125 4.75 7.68 -6.28
CA PRO A 125 4.51 8.65 -7.34
C PRO A 125 5.80 9.28 -7.89
N ARG A 126 6.87 9.30 -7.09
CA ARG A 126 8.17 9.89 -7.45
C ARG A 126 9.11 8.93 -8.18
N CYS A 127 8.74 7.66 -8.37
CA CYS A 127 9.58 6.69 -9.08
C CYS A 127 9.26 6.64 -10.58
N ILE A 128 10.24 6.98 -11.43
CA ILE A 128 10.10 6.86 -12.89
C ILE A 128 10.19 5.41 -13.38
N GLY A 129 10.96 4.56 -12.70
CA GLY A 129 11.21 3.15 -13.07
C GLY A 129 10.06 2.18 -12.78
N ARG A 130 8.85 2.67 -12.56
CA ARG A 130 7.68 1.86 -12.15
C ARG A 130 7.25 0.82 -13.18
N ILE A 131 7.72 0.86 -14.42
CA ILE A 131 7.40 -0.18 -15.42
C ILE A 131 7.84 -1.59 -14.98
N GLN A 132 8.88 -1.69 -14.12
CA GLN A 132 9.40 -2.95 -13.60
C GLN A 132 8.72 -3.44 -12.30
N TRP A 133 7.69 -2.74 -11.81
CA TRP A 133 7.13 -2.94 -10.47
C TRP A 133 6.76 -4.41 -10.13
N SER A 134 6.35 -5.19 -11.12
CA SER A 134 5.94 -6.59 -10.93
C SER A 134 7.12 -7.56 -10.84
N LYS A 135 8.31 -7.16 -11.31
CA LYS A 135 9.58 -7.92 -11.30
C LYS A 135 10.46 -7.57 -10.10
N LEU A 136 9.86 -7.54 -8.91
CA LEU A 136 10.59 -7.36 -7.66
C LEU A 136 10.80 -8.71 -6.97
N GLN A 137 12.06 -9.04 -6.65
CA GLN A 137 12.37 -10.12 -5.72
C GLN A 137 12.21 -9.60 -4.28
N VAL A 138 11.50 -10.37 -3.45
CA VAL A 138 11.29 -10.05 -2.04
C VAL A 138 12.01 -11.08 -1.20
N PHE A 139 12.80 -10.61 -0.24
CA PHE A 139 13.46 -11.43 0.77
C PHE A 139 12.73 -11.21 2.10
N ASP A 140 12.07 -12.24 2.61
CA ASP A 140 11.41 -12.18 3.91
C ASP A 140 12.43 -12.38 5.04
N ALA A 141 12.73 -11.30 5.75
CA ALA A 141 13.67 -11.28 6.88
C ALA A 141 12.97 -10.93 8.20
N ARG A 142 11.65 -11.14 8.33
CA ARG A 142 10.88 -10.79 9.53
C ARG A 142 11.30 -11.53 10.80
N ASN A 143 11.99 -12.66 10.65
CA ASN A 143 12.49 -13.47 11.77
C ASN A 143 13.89 -13.07 12.25
N VAL A 144 14.52 -12.08 11.64
CA VAL A 144 15.85 -11.58 12.05
C VAL A 144 15.74 -10.88 13.40
N THR A 145 16.60 -11.28 14.35
CA THR A 145 16.57 -10.76 15.73
C THR A 145 17.88 -10.12 16.16
N THR A 146 18.98 -10.33 15.42
CA THR A 146 20.29 -9.76 15.75
C THR A 146 20.85 -8.87 14.65
N ALA A 147 21.71 -7.92 15.03
CA ALA A 147 22.41 -7.07 14.06
C ALA A 147 23.29 -7.87 13.09
N LYS A 148 23.86 -8.99 13.55
CA LYS A 148 24.66 -9.88 12.72
C LYS A 148 23.83 -10.58 11.64
N GLU A 149 22.68 -11.15 12.02
CA GLU A 149 21.73 -11.72 11.06
C GLU A 149 21.23 -10.68 10.05
N MET A 150 20.99 -9.44 10.50
CA MET A 150 20.62 -8.34 9.60
C MET A 150 21.73 -8.02 8.60
N PHE A 151 22.98 -7.96 9.05
CA PHE A 151 24.15 -7.78 8.18
C PHE A 151 24.24 -8.89 7.13
N ASP A 152 24.09 -10.15 7.55
CA ASP A 152 24.17 -11.30 6.65
C ASP A 152 23.03 -11.28 5.60
N ALA A 153 21.81 -10.91 6.01
CA ALA A 153 20.68 -10.73 5.10
C ALA A 153 20.93 -9.61 4.06
N LEU A 154 21.53 -8.50 4.48
CA LEU A 154 21.89 -7.40 3.58
C LEU A 154 23.00 -7.80 2.60
N CYS A 155 24.02 -8.52 3.05
CA CYS A 155 25.07 -9.05 2.17
C CYS A 155 24.48 -9.98 1.09
N ASN A 156 23.55 -10.86 1.48
CA ASN A 156 22.84 -11.73 0.53
C ASN A 156 22.02 -10.92 -0.48
N HIS A 157 21.31 -9.88 -0.02
CA HIS A 157 20.57 -8.98 -0.89
C HIS A 157 21.49 -8.32 -1.92
N ILE A 158 22.59 -7.69 -1.49
CA ILE A 158 23.53 -7.00 -2.39
C ILE A 158 24.09 -7.97 -3.42
N LYS A 159 24.50 -9.16 -2.99
CA LYS A 159 25.03 -10.19 -3.89
C LYS A 159 24.00 -10.60 -4.95
N TYR A 160 22.75 -10.82 -4.54
CA TYR A 160 21.66 -11.16 -5.46
C TYR A 160 21.35 -10.00 -6.42
N ALA A 161 21.14 -8.80 -5.90
CA ALA A 161 20.75 -7.64 -6.69
C ALA A 161 21.86 -7.17 -7.64
N THR A 162 23.13 -7.34 -7.26
CA THR A 162 24.26 -6.96 -8.12
C THR A 162 24.44 -7.93 -9.28
N ASN A 163 24.23 -9.23 -9.05
CA ASN A 163 24.26 -10.29 -10.07
C ASN A 163 25.35 -10.12 -11.15
N LYS A 164 26.59 -9.84 -10.71
CA LYS A 164 27.75 -9.62 -11.59
C LYS A 164 27.55 -8.53 -12.66
N GLY A 165 26.76 -7.49 -12.35
CA GLY A 165 26.45 -6.37 -13.23
C GLY A 165 25.10 -6.48 -13.96
N ASN A 166 24.38 -7.60 -13.85
CA ASN A 166 23.06 -7.78 -14.45
C ASN A 166 21.94 -7.55 -13.42
N LEU A 167 21.68 -6.28 -13.13
CA LEU A 167 20.72 -5.79 -12.14
C LEU A 167 19.26 -6.18 -12.46
#